data_AF-A0A7S2IT24-F1
#
_entry.id   AF-A0A7S2IT24-F1
#
_cell.length_a   1.000
_cell.length_b   1.000
_cell.length_c   1.000
_cell.angle_alpha   90.00
_cell.angle_beta   90.00
_cell.angle_gamma   90.00
#
_symmetry.space_group_name_H-M   'P 1'
#
loop_
_entity.id
_entity.type
_entity.pdbx_description
1 polymer ?
#
loop_
_entity_poly.entity_id
_entity_poly.type
_entity_poly.pdbx_seq_one_letter_code
_entity_poly.pdbx_strand_id
1 'polypeptide(L)'
;LSAWRRPRLTTTQMTAQEEEAWEKEQRARRRYFRGWPMELKERLDECLGDPGGLRSTFIPVLAKEGLSRWLWSHKSLPGAVEVQSDGEVFLRGNDQQRIYLLEAIRQFTGEWWGAVPRPKAS
;
A
#
# COMPACT_ATOMS: atom_id res chain seq x y z
N LEU A 1 -11.78 -45.77 -21.43
CA LEU A 1 -11.36 -44.82 -20.37
C LEU A 1 -10.71 -43.61 -21.05
N SER A 2 -11.52 -42.63 -21.46
CA SER A 2 -11.03 -41.45 -22.18
C SER A 2 -10.53 -40.42 -21.17
N ALA A 3 -9.23 -40.19 -21.16
CA ALA A 3 -8.58 -39.18 -20.34
C ALA A 3 -8.87 -37.78 -20.90
N TRP A 4 -9.82 -37.07 -20.28
CA TRP A 4 -10.06 -35.65 -20.54
C TRP A 4 -8.88 -34.83 -20.01
N ARG A 5 -7.97 -34.43 -20.90
CA ARG A 5 -6.97 -33.39 -20.61
C ARG A 5 -7.70 -32.06 -20.52
N ARG A 6 -7.72 -31.45 -19.34
CA ARG A 6 -8.15 -30.04 -19.18
C ARG A 6 -7.19 -29.14 -19.97
N PRO A 7 -7.68 -28.17 -20.75
CA PRO A 7 -6.81 -27.18 -21.38
C PRO A 7 -6.06 -26.41 -20.29
N ARG A 8 -4.74 -26.25 -20.47
CA ARG A 8 -3.95 -25.31 -19.67
C ARG A 8 -4.54 -23.92 -19.90
N LEU A 9 -4.92 -23.25 -18.82
CA LEU A 9 -5.23 -21.82 -18.83
C LEU A 9 -4.01 -21.10 -19.41
N THR A 10 -4.18 -20.50 -20.58
CA THR A 10 -3.20 -19.62 -21.19
C THR A 10 -3.10 -18.36 -20.34
N THR A 11 -1.94 -18.13 -19.75
CA THR A 11 -1.58 -16.83 -19.17
C THR A 11 -1.76 -15.77 -20.27
N THR A 12 -2.81 -14.97 -20.20
CA THR A 12 -2.95 -13.80 -21.08
C THR A 12 -1.78 -12.87 -20.78
N GLN A 13 -0.89 -12.69 -21.76
CA GLN A 13 0.19 -11.72 -21.67
C GLN A 13 -0.42 -10.31 -21.70
N MET A 14 0.00 -9.45 -20.78
CA MET A 14 -0.36 -8.04 -20.81
C MET A 14 0.32 -7.34 -21.98
N THR A 15 -0.35 -6.33 -22.50
CA THR A 15 0.23 -5.39 -23.44
C THR A 15 1.21 -4.46 -22.70
N ALA A 16 2.18 -3.90 -23.42
CA ALA A 16 3.13 -2.94 -22.85
C ALA A 16 2.43 -1.73 -22.20
N GLN A 17 1.30 -1.30 -22.77
CA GLN A 17 0.51 -0.19 -22.23
C GLN A 17 -0.13 -0.55 -20.88
N GLU A 18 -0.62 -1.78 -20.72
CA GLU A 18 -1.17 -2.26 -19.46
C GLU A 18 -0.08 -2.43 -18.40
N GLU A 19 1.13 -2.85 -18.79
CA GLU A 19 2.28 -2.95 -17.89
C GLU A 19 2.72 -1.57 -17.38
N GLU A 20 2.81 -0.58 -18.27
CA GLU A 20 3.14 0.80 -17.89
C GLU A 20 2.08 1.40 -16.96
N ALA A 21 0.79 1.21 -17.28
CA ALA A 21 -0.31 1.65 -16.44
C ALA A 21 -0.26 1.00 -15.05
N TRP A 22 0.03 -0.30 -14.99
CA TRP A 22 0.18 -1.05 -13.76
C TRP A 22 1.37 -0.55 -12.92
N GLU A 23 2.53 -0.33 -13.54
CA GLU A 23 3.68 0.23 -12.84
C GLU A 23 3.36 1.61 -12.27
N LYS A 24 2.80 2.50 -13.09
CA LYS A 24 2.41 3.85 -12.65
C LYS A 24 1.43 3.79 -11.48
N GLU A 25 0.46 2.88 -11.52
CA GLU A 25 -0.48 2.63 -10.43
C GLU A 25 0.23 2.16 -9.15
N GLN A 26 1.15 1.20 -9.25
CA GLN A 26 1.90 0.69 -8.09
C GLN A 26 2.79 1.76 -7.48
N ARG A 27 3.45 2.59 -8.30
CA ARG A 27 4.29 3.71 -7.84
C ARG A 27 3.45 4.79 -7.15
N ALA A 28 2.29 5.13 -7.71
CA ALA A 28 1.39 6.14 -7.13
C ALA A 28 0.82 5.73 -5.76
N ARG A 29 0.71 4.43 -5.50
CA ARG A 29 0.12 3.87 -4.27
C ARG A 29 1.13 3.53 -3.19
N ARG A 30 2.43 3.71 -3.45
CA ARG A 30 3.49 3.27 -2.54
C ARG A 30 4.43 4.41 -2.21
N ARG A 31 4.89 4.41 -0.97
CA ARG A 31 5.92 5.32 -0.46
C ARG A 31 6.94 4.54 0.36
N TYR A 32 8.04 5.19 0.68
CA TYR A 32 9.05 4.64 1.58
C TYR A 32 9.18 5.53 2.81
N PHE A 33 9.12 4.93 3.99
CA PHE A 33 9.31 5.61 5.25
C PHE A 33 10.59 5.10 5.93
N ARG A 34 11.51 6.02 6.22
CA ARG A 34 12.76 5.72 6.92
C ARG A 34 12.56 5.95 8.41
N GLY A 35 12.01 4.95 9.08
CA GLY A 35 11.75 4.96 10.51
C GLY A 35 11.01 3.70 10.94
N TRP A 36 10.64 3.62 12.21
CA TRP A 36 9.83 2.50 12.69
C TRP A 36 8.31 2.78 12.45
N PRO A 37 7.47 1.75 12.38
CA PRO A 37 6.03 1.90 12.12
C PRO A 37 5.31 2.87 13.08
N MET A 38 5.73 2.92 14.36
CA MET A 38 5.09 3.77 15.37
C MET A 38 5.35 5.27 15.11
N GLU A 39 6.56 5.65 14.69
CA GLU A 39 6.87 7.04 14.31
C GLU A 39 6.04 7.50 13.12
N LEU A 40 5.75 6.60 12.16
CA LEU A 40 4.86 6.94 11.06
C LEU A 40 3.45 7.28 11.59
N LYS A 41 2.93 6.48 12.53
CA LYS A 41 1.65 6.76 13.20
C LYS A 41 1.69 8.13 13.88
N GLU A 42 2.71 8.38 14.71
CA GLU A 42 2.85 9.63 15.46
C GLU A 42 2.89 10.85 14.53
N ARG A 43 3.66 10.77 13.42
CA ARG A 43 3.73 11.85 12.43
C ARG A 43 2.43 12.07 11.68
N LEU A 44 1.70 10.99 11.36
CA LEU A 44 0.38 11.06 10.72
C LEU A 44 -0.65 11.72 11.65
N ASP A 45 -0.65 11.30 12.91
CA ASP A 45 -1.52 11.79 13.96
C ASP A 45 -1.25 13.29 14.23
N GLU A 46 0.02 13.68 14.37
CA GLU A 46 0.44 15.08 14.51
C GLU A 46 0.03 15.92 13.28
N CYS A 47 0.26 15.40 12.07
CA CYS A 47 -0.11 16.07 10.82
C CYS A 47 -1.62 16.35 10.71
N LEU A 48 -2.46 15.54 11.36
CA LEU A 48 -3.91 15.70 11.40
C LEU A 48 -4.42 16.45 12.64
N GLY A 49 -3.52 17.00 13.45
CA GLY A 49 -3.87 17.72 14.68
C GLY A 49 -4.44 16.80 15.77
N ASP A 50 -4.04 15.52 15.77
CA ASP A 50 -4.40 14.51 16.77
C ASP A 50 -3.15 13.93 17.44
N PRO A 51 -2.27 14.73 18.09
CA PRO A 51 -1.00 14.23 18.63
C PRO A 51 -1.14 13.10 19.67
N GLY A 52 -2.33 12.93 20.27
CA GLY A 52 -2.64 11.81 21.17
C GLY A 52 -3.12 10.54 20.46
N GLY A 53 -3.34 10.58 19.15
CA GLY A 53 -3.88 9.47 18.36
C GLY A 53 -5.24 8.98 18.83
N LEU A 54 -6.08 9.87 19.40
CA LEU A 54 -7.38 9.53 19.96
C LEU A 54 -8.45 9.29 18.87
N ARG A 55 -8.15 9.72 17.65
CA ARG A 55 -9.01 9.65 16.48
C ARG A 55 -8.44 8.74 15.39
N SER A 56 -7.23 8.23 15.57
CA SER A 56 -6.65 7.19 14.73
C SER A 56 -6.74 5.79 15.34
N THR A 57 -6.57 4.79 14.49
CA THR A 57 -6.30 3.41 14.89
C THR A 57 -4.99 2.97 14.27
N PHE A 58 -4.28 2.07 14.94
CA PHE A 58 -3.05 1.48 14.41
C PHE A 58 -3.00 0.01 14.80
N ILE A 59 -3.46 -0.84 13.89
CA ILE A 59 -3.68 -2.26 14.18
C ILE A 59 -2.69 -3.12 13.39
N PRO A 60 -2.14 -4.19 13.99
CA PRO A 60 -1.36 -5.16 13.23
C PRO A 60 -2.26 -5.88 12.21
N VAL A 61 -1.72 -6.15 11.02
CA VAL A 61 -2.41 -6.89 9.95
C VAL A 61 -1.52 -8.00 9.40
N LEU A 62 -2.13 -8.96 8.71
CA LEU A 62 -1.41 -10.10 8.14
C LEU A 62 -0.33 -9.62 7.16
N ALA A 63 0.89 -10.10 7.38
CA ALA A 63 2.06 -9.83 6.55
C ALA A 63 2.62 -11.13 5.96
N LYS A 64 3.57 -10.99 5.02
CA LYS A 64 4.37 -12.13 4.56
C LYS A 64 5.27 -12.62 5.69
N GLU A 65 5.70 -13.87 5.61
CA GLU A 65 6.65 -14.45 6.56
C GLU A 65 7.91 -13.57 6.70
N GLY A 66 8.38 -13.37 7.93
CA GLY A 66 9.53 -12.53 8.24
C GLY A 66 9.24 -11.02 8.27
N LEU A 67 8.01 -10.60 8.01
CA LEU A 67 7.61 -9.19 8.00
C LEU A 67 6.46 -8.95 8.99
N SER A 68 6.39 -7.73 9.49
CA SER A 68 5.23 -7.23 10.24
C SER A 68 4.60 -6.07 9.49
N ARG A 69 3.29 -5.90 9.63
CA ARG A 69 2.55 -4.82 8.97
C ARG A 69 1.50 -4.26 9.90
N TRP A 70 1.27 -2.97 9.79
CA TRP A 70 0.25 -2.24 10.53
C TRP A 70 -0.61 -1.43 9.57
N LEU A 71 -1.88 -1.31 9.91
CA LEU A 71 -2.87 -0.48 9.22
C LEU A 71 -3.21 0.70 10.12
N TRP A 72 -2.90 1.89 9.63
CA TRP A 72 -3.32 3.16 10.21
C TRP A 72 -4.58 3.67 9.52
N SER A 73 -5.56 4.14 10.28
CA SER A 73 -6.72 4.87 9.75
C SER A 73 -7.16 5.97 10.71
N HIS A 74 -7.84 7.01 10.21
CA HIS A 74 -8.24 8.17 11.02
C HIS A 74 -9.68 8.57 10.74
N LYS A 75 -10.42 8.98 11.78
CA LYS A 75 -11.87 9.28 11.67
C LYS A 75 -12.23 10.38 10.66
N SER A 76 -11.35 11.34 10.42
CA SER A 76 -11.60 12.46 9.50
C SER A 76 -10.90 12.35 8.14
N LEU A 77 -10.09 11.31 7.92
CA LEU A 77 -9.36 11.13 6.67
C LEU A 77 -9.75 9.77 6.05
N PRO A 78 -10.57 9.75 4.99
CA PRO A 78 -11.00 8.51 4.39
C PRO A 78 -9.85 7.78 3.69
N GLY A 79 -9.84 6.46 3.80
CA GLY A 79 -8.74 5.61 3.36
C GLY A 79 -7.88 5.14 4.55
N ALA A 80 -6.76 4.49 4.25
CA ALA A 80 -5.86 3.98 5.26
C ALA A 80 -4.41 3.95 4.76
N VAL A 81 -3.47 4.01 5.68
CA VAL A 81 -2.03 3.86 5.40
C VAL A 81 -1.58 2.53 5.98
N GLU A 82 -1.07 1.64 5.15
CA GLU A 82 -0.36 0.45 5.64
C GLU A 82 1.13 0.73 5.68
N VAL A 83 1.81 0.28 6.72
CA VAL A 83 3.27 0.33 6.82
C VAL A 83 3.80 -1.04 7.19
N GLN A 84 4.85 -1.45 6.50
CA GLN A 84 5.57 -2.68 6.73
C GLN A 84 6.84 -2.43 7.56
N SER A 85 7.33 -3.44 8.26
CA SER A 85 8.50 -3.35 9.13
C SER A 85 9.80 -2.98 8.42
N ASP A 86 9.86 -3.11 7.09
CA ASP A 86 10.99 -2.70 6.25
C ASP A 86 10.88 -1.25 5.72
N GLY A 87 9.82 -0.53 6.09
CA GLY A 87 9.57 0.85 5.71
C GLY A 87 8.73 1.04 4.45
N GLU A 88 8.27 -0.03 3.79
CA GLU A 88 7.33 0.12 2.68
C GLU A 88 5.95 0.59 3.17
N VAL A 89 5.42 1.63 2.53
CA VAL A 89 4.13 2.24 2.85
C VAL A 89 3.16 2.08 1.69
N PHE A 90 1.92 1.68 1.96
CA PHE A 90 0.85 1.53 0.97
C PHE A 90 -0.33 2.46 1.28
N LEU A 91 -0.83 3.14 0.25
CA LEU A 91 -2.02 3.99 0.34
C LEU A 91 -3.27 3.21 -0.09
N ARG A 92 -4.13 2.92 0.88
CA ARG A 92 -5.39 2.18 0.69
C ARG A 92 -6.56 3.16 0.55
N GLY A 93 -7.41 2.87 -0.42
CA GLY A 93 -8.57 3.70 -0.76
C GLY A 93 -8.79 3.77 -2.26
N ASN A 94 -9.75 4.57 -2.69
CA ASN A 94 -9.89 4.99 -4.09
C ASN A 94 -8.85 6.07 -4.44
N ASP A 95 -8.84 6.53 -5.69
CA ASP A 95 -7.82 7.47 -6.16
C ASP A 95 -7.87 8.82 -5.44
N GLN A 96 -9.08 9.34 -5.17
CA GLN A 96 -9.25 10.59 -4.44
C GLN A 96 -8.73 10.47 -3.00
N GLN A 97 -9.03 9.36 -2.31
CA GLN A 97 -8.55 9.09 -0.96
C GLN A 97 -7.02 9.00 -0.93
N ARG A 98 -6.42 8.34 -1.93
CA ARG A 98 -4.95 8.23 -2.04
C ARG A 98 -4.26 9.56 -2.25
N ILE A 99 -4.86 10.49 -3.00
CA ILE A 99 -4.32 11.84 -3.16
C ILE A 99 -4.24 12.53 -1.79
N TYR A 100 -5.32 12.52 -1.01
CA TYR A 100 -5.33 13.12 0.32
C TYR A 100 -4.35 12.44 1.29
N LEU A 101 -4.27 11.11 1.25
CA LEU A 101 -3.29 10.36 2.05
C LEU A 101 -1.86 10.72 1.65
N LEU A 102 -1.57 10.83 0.35
CA LEU A 102 -0.26 11.23 -0.15
C LEU A 102 0.10 12.63 0.32
N GLU A 103 -0.82 13.59 0.26
CA GLU A 103 -0.60 14.95 0.77
C GLU A 103 -0.25 14.97 2.26
N ALA A 104 -0.90 14.12 3.07
CA ALA A 104 -0.63 14.01 4.49
C ALA A 104 0.76 13.40 4.79
N ILE A 105 1.24 12.44 3.98
CA ILE A 105 2.48 11.71 4.28
C ILE A 105 3.71 12.16 3.49
N ARG A 106 3.56 12.94 2.42
CA ARG A 106 4.66 13.25 1.49
C ARG A 106 5.84 13.98 2.17
N GLN A 107 5.58 14.74 3.23
CA GLN A 107 6.61 15.50 3.93
C GLN A 107 7.59 14.62 4.72
N PHE A 108 7.19 13.40 5.07
CA PHE A 108 8.02 12.46 5.83
C PHE A 108 8.23 11.11 5.13
N THR A 109 7.79 10.97 3.87
CA THR A 109 8.01 9.76 3.08
C THR A 109 8.71 10.06 1.76
N GLY A 110 9.61 9.17 1.36
CA GLY A 110 10.26 9.16 0.05
C GLY A 110 9.47 8.38 -0.99
N GLU A 111 9.92 8.48 -2.24
CA GLU A 111 9.45 7.62 -3.31
C GLU A 111 9.83 6.16 -3.06
N TRP A 112 8.95 5.24 -3.45
CA TRP A 112 9.22 3.81 -3.35
C TRP A 112 9.83 3.28 -4.65
N TRP A 113 11.03 2.72 -4.54
CA TRP A 113 11.81 2.18 -5.66
C TRP A 113 11.88 0.65 -5.69
N GLY A 114 11.05 -0.03 -4.88
CA GLY A 114 11.02 -1.49 -4.83
C GLY A 114 10.48 -2.16 -6.10
N ALA A 115 10.53 -3.49 -6.11
CA ALA A 115 10.08 -4.30 -7.22
C ALA A 115 8.55 -4.25 -7.37
N VAL A 116 8.08 -3.81 -8.55
CA VAL A 116 6.65 -3.79 -8.90
C VAL A 116 6.15 -5.25 -8.97
N PRO A 117 5.10 -5.62 -8.20
CA PRO A 117 4.59 -6.98 -8.23
C PRO A 117 4.03 -7.29 -9.61
N ARG A 118 4.13 -8.55 -10.03
CA ARG A 118 3.43 -8.97 -11.24
C ARG A 118 1.91 -8.87 -11.00
N PRO A 119 1.16 -8.29 -11.95
CA PRO A 119 -0.29 -8.26 -11.89
C PRO A 119 -0.84 -9.70 -11.80
N LYS A 120 -1.89 -9.88 -11.02
CA LYS A 120 -2.56 -11.18 -10.92
C LYS A 120 -3.30 -11.41 -12.23
N ALA A 121 -3.14 -12.58 -12.84
CA ALA A 121 -4.01 -13.00 -13.93
C ALA A 121 -5.44 -13.09 -13.38
N SER A 122 -6.35 -12.31 -13.96
CA SER A 122 -7.78 -12.31 -13.67
C SER A 122 -8.43 -13.61 -14.14
#